data_AF-A0A318QLY1-F1
#
_entry.id   AF-A0A318QLY1-F1
#
_cell.length_a   1.000
_cell.length_b   1.000
_cell.length_c   1.000
_cell.angle_alpha   90.00
_cell.angle_beta   90.00
_cell.angle_gamma   90.00
#
_symmetry.space_group_name_H-M   'P 1'
#
loop_
_entity.id
_entity.type
_entity.pdbx_description
1 polymer ?
#
loop_
_entity_poly.entity_id
_entity_poly.type
_entity_poly.pdbx_seq_one_letter_code
_entity_poly.pdbx_strand_id
1 'polypeptide(L)'
;MIWIGICLLGVIALVPALLSFRRATLLRDERESALVLHQAQLAELERDLAEGMIAPTEHDSARLEIQRRVLGADMLPAFIARKGASTGAIAAALIGLPVAAIALYMTVGHPGLPAQPLAPRLVALQKEDHRNDALIDRLRDQLRQIPPGDPSLFQGYVLLGQAEAGRDHYAAAAQAWRSAIEQRFDPEVAARAAEAQMMADDGHISPETADLYRRALDAAPANAPWRMTVQQRIAQSEHQ
;
A
#
# COMPACT_ATOMS: atom_id res chain seq x y z
N MET A 1 13.71 -21.19 1.65
CA MET A 1 13.40 -20.15 2.65
C MET A 1 13.90 -18.80 2.14
N ILE A 2 13.05 -18.04 1.42
CA ILE A 2 13.46 -16.83 0.69
C ILE A 2 14.01 -15.74 1.63
N TRP A 3 13.58 -15.71 2.89
CA TRP A 3 14.09 -14.73 3.87
C TRP A 3 15.57 -14.85 4.21
N ILE A 4 16.15 -16.06 4.15
CA ILE A 4 17.60 -16.21 4.37
C ILE A 4 18.38 -15.46 3.26
N GLY A 5 17.89 -15.57 2.01
CA GLY A 5 18.46 -14.82 0.89
C GLY A 5 18.29 -13.31 1.02
N ILE A 6 17.14 -12.85 1.53
CA ILE A 6 16.89 -11.41 1.77
C ILE A 6 17.79 -10.87 2.89
N CYS A 7 17.96 -11.60 3.98
CA CYS A 7 18.89 -11.22 5.05
C CYS A 7 20.33 -11.16 4.56
N LEU A 8 20.77 -12.15 3.76
CA LEU A 8 22.10 -12.18 3.17
C LEU A 8 22.34 -10.98 2.25
N LEU A 9 21.37 -10.67 1.38
CA LEU A 9 21.44 -9.51 0.48
C LEU A 9 21.50 -8.20 1.27
N GLY A 10 20.74 -8.10 2.37
CA GLY A 10 20.77 -6.94 3.28
C GLY A 10 22.15 -6.73 3.90
N VAL A 11 22.81 -7.80 4.34
CA VAL A 11 24.19 -7.72 4.86
C VAL A 11 25.17 -7.28 3.77
N ILE A 12 25.07 -7.85 2.56
CA ILE A 12 25.94 -7.48 1.43
C ILE A 12 25.78 -5.99 1.08
N ALA A 13 24.55 -5.46 1.10
CA ALA A 13 24.27 -4.06 0.81
C ALA A 13 24.86 -3.09 1.87
N LEU A 14 25.07 -3.55 3.10
CA LEU A 14 25.63 -2.74 4.19
C LEU A 14 27.18 -2.67 4.17
N VAL A 15 27.85 -3.60 3.48
CA VAL A 15 29.33 -3.67 3.43
C VAL A 15 29.98 -2.42 2.82
N PRO A 16 29.53 -1.88 1.67
CA PRO A 16 30.12 -0.68 1.08
C PRO A 16 29.99 0.55 1.98
N ALA A 17 28.87 0.68 2.69
CA ALA A 17 28.67 1.77 3.65
C ALA A 17 29.70 1.66 4.78
N LEU A 18 29.86 0.47 5.37
CA LEU A 18 30.82 0.24 6.46
C LEU A 18 32.27 0.50 6.03
N LEU A 19 32.65 0.08 4.81
CA LEU A 19 33.99 0.32 4.25
C LEU A 19 34.25 1.79 3.95
N SER A 20 33.26 2.51 3.43
CA SER A 20 33.34 3.96 3.19
C SER A 20 33.57 4.73 4.50
N PHE A 21 32.88 4.35 5.57
CA PHE A 21 33.07 4.96 6.89
C PHE A 21 34.47 4.73 7.45
N ARG A 22 35.02 3.51 7.33
CA ARG A 22 36.40 3.23 7.75
C ARG A 22 37.42 4.09 7.00
N ARG A 23 37.21 4.31 5.70
CA ARG A 23 38.08 5.18 4.90
C ARG A 23 37.97 6.65 5.33
N ALA A 24 36.75 7.14 5.59
CA ALA A 24 36.53 8.50 6.04
C ALA A 24 37.18 8.80 7.41
N THR A 25 37.17 7.84 8.34
CA THR A 25 37.85 7.98 9.64
C THR A 25 39.37 8.00 9.51
N LEU A 26 39.94 7.15 8.65
CA LEU A 26 41.38 7.11 8.42
C LEU A 26 41.90 8.40 7.77
N LEU A 27 41.18 8.92 6.76
CA LEU A 27 41.53 10.17 6.08
C LEU A 27 41.46 11.39 7.02
N ARG A 28 40.59 11.36 8.02
CA ARG A 28 40.53 12.41 9.05
C ARG A 28 41.75 12.38 9.95
N ASP A 29 42.19 11.19 10.35
CA ASP A 29 43.35 10.97 11.22
C ASP A 29 44.66 11.40 10.54
N GLU A 30 44.79 11.12 9.23
CA GLU A 30 45.92 11.59 8.40
C GLU A 30 45.98 13.13 8.32
N ARG A 31 44.84 13.82 8.21
CA ARG A 31 44.77 15.29 8.18
C ARG A 31 45.14 15.91 9.51
N GLU A 32 44.64 15.36 10.62
CA GLU A 32 44.99 15.82 11.98
C GLU A 32 46.50 15.62 12.24
N SER A 33 47.07 14.50 11.80
CA SER A 33 48.51 14.23 11.89
C SER A 33 49.38 15.19 11.07
N ALA A 34 48.95 15.53 9.85
CA ALA A 34 49.67 16.48 8.99
C ALA A 34 49.71 17.90 9.58
N LEU A 35 48.64 18.35 10.24
CA LEU A 35 48.60 19.66 10.90
C LEU A 35 49.58 19.74 12.08
N VAL A 36 49.70 18.68 12.89
CA VAL A 36 50.66 18.61 14.00
C VAL A 36 52.10 18.69 13.48
N LEU A 37 52.39 18.02 12.36
CA LEU A 37 53.71 18.09 11.73
C LEU A 37 54.05 19.51 11.25
N HIS A 38 53.10 20.21 10.62
CA HIS A 38 53.32 21.60 10.16
C HIS A 38 53.51 22.59 11.32
N GLN A 39 52.84 22.38 12.46
CA GLN A 39 53.07 23.17 13.67
C GLN A 39 54.48 22.94 14.23
N ALA A 40 54.96 21.71 14.24
CA ALA A 40 56.33 21.38 14.64
C ALA A 40 57.36 22.03 13.70
N GLN A 41 57.10 22.06 12.39
CA GLN A 41 57.98 22.72 11.40
C GLN A 41 58.11 24.22 11.63
N LEU A 42 57.01 24.91 11.98
CA LEU A 42 57.06 26.34 12.31
C LEU A 42 57.79 26.61 13.63
N ALA A 43 57.61 25.74 14.63
CA ALA A 43 58.32 25.85 15.90
C ALA A 43 59.83 25.66 15.75
N GLU A 44 60.25 24.75 14.85
CA GLU A 44 61.67 24.55 14.54
C GLU A 44 62.26 25.75 13.79
N LEU A 45 61.51 26.31 12.82
CA LEU A 45 61.94 27.48 12.07
C LEU A 45 62.16 28.72 12.97
N GLU A 46 61.31 28.92 13.99
CA GLU A 46 61.47 29.99 14.98
C GLU A 46 62.69 29.75 15.90
N ARG A 47 63.03 28.49 16.20
CA ARG A 47 64.25 28.15 16.96
C ARG A 47 65.51 28.43 16.14
N ASP A 48 65.52 28.03 14.87
CA ASP A 48 66.65 28.27 13.97
C ASP A 48 66.93 29.76 13.80
N LEU A 49 65.90 30.59 13.79
CA LEU A 49 66.04 32.06 13.79
C LEU A 49 66.61 32.57 15.11
N ALA A 50 66.12 32.08 16.25
CA ALA A 50 66.58 32.48 17.58
C ALA A 50 68.05 32.08 17.84
N GLU A 51 68.49 30.96 17.29
CA GLU A 51 69.88 30.48 17.33
C GLU A 51 70.78 31.15 16.27
N GLY A 52 70.21 31.95 15.37
CA GLY A 52 70.93 32.68 14.33
C GLY A 52 71.43 31.81 13.18
N MET A 53 70.86 30.61 13.02
CA MET A 53 71.22 29.63 11.98
C MET A 53 70.71 30.04 10.60
N ILE A 54 69.66 30.87 10.54
CA ILE A 54 69.04 31.35 9.31
C ILE A 54 68.87 32.88 9.32
N ALA A 55 68.90 33.50 8.14
CA ALA A 55 68.67 34.93 8.03
C ALA A 55 67.18 35.29 8.26
N PRO A 56 66.85 36.46 8.83
CA PRO A 56 65.45 36.88 9.03
C PRO A 56 64.62 36.88 7.75
N THR A 57 65.22 37.24 6.62
CA THR A 57 64.56 37.25 5.31
C THR A 57 64.22 35.84 4.81
N GLU A 58 65.07 34.86 5.12
CA GLU A 58 64.86 33.46 4.75
C GLU A 58 63.77 32.85 5.62
N HIS A 59 63.79 33.14 6.93
CA HIS A 59 62.73 32.77 7.87
C HIS A 59 61.35 33.25 7.38
N ASP A 60 61.22 34.53 7.03
CA ASP A 60 59.95 35.10 6.60
C ASP A 60 59.45 34.45 5.30
N SER A 61 60.36 34.15 4.37
CA SER A 61 60.01 33.46 3.13
C SER A 61 59.53 32.02 3.36
N ALA A 62 60.22 31.27 4.21
CA ALA A 62 59.91 29.87 4.52
C ALA A 62 58.59 29.77 5.32
N ARG A 63 58.37 30.69 6.26
CA ARG A 63 57.11 30.81 7.00
C ARG A 63 55.93 31.06 6.07
N LEU A 64 56.05 31.98 5.12
CA LEU A 64 55.00 32.26 4.13
C LEU A 64 54.71 31.05 3.24
N GLU A 65 55.74 30.29 2.85
CA GLU A 65 55.54 29.07 2.05
C GLU A 65 54.82 27.98 2.83
N ILE A 66 55.19 27.73 4.09
CA ILE A 66 54.52 26.76 4.96
C ILE A 66 53.08 27.17 5.20
N GLN A 67 52.82 28.44 5.51
CA GLN A 67 51.46 28.97 5.66
C GLN A 67 50.64 28.79 4.39
N ARG A 68 51.23 29.05 3.21
CA ARG A 68 50.57 28.82 1.92
C ARG A 68 50.26 27.34 1.68
N ARG A 69 51.15 26.42 2.06
CA ARG A 69 50.92 24.96 1.96
C ARG A 69 49.80 24.50 2.89
N VAL A 70 49.76 25.00 4.12
CA VAL A 70 48.68 24.71 5.09
C VAL A 70 47.34 25.22 4.57
N LEU A 71 47.29 26.46 4.09
CA LEU A 71 46.08 27.04 3.50
C LEU A 71 45.64 26.31 2.22
N GLY A 72 46.60 25.86 1.40
CA GLY A 72 46.32 25.09 0.19
C GLY A 72 45.75 23.69 0.46
N ALA A 73 46.15 23.05 1.56
CA ALA A 73 45.61 21.76 1.98
C ALA A 73 44.15 21.87 2.48
N ASP A 74 43.77 23.03 3.01
CA ASP A 74 42.41 23.31 3.53
C ASP A 74 41.41 23.70 2.42
N MET A 75 41.90 24.03 1.22
CA MET A 75 41.08 24.39 0.05
C MET A 75 40.53 23.18 -0.73
N LEU A 76 40.91 21.96 -0.34
CA LEU A 76 40.18 20.75 -0.77
C LEU A 76 38.79 20.79 -0.11
N PRO A 77 37.68 20.62 -0.85
CA PRO A 77 36.34 20.85 -0.32
C PRO A 77 36.07 19.98 0.91
N ALA A 78 36.24 20.57 2.09
CA ALA A 78 35.71 20.05 3.33
C ALA A 78 34.22 20.38 3.32
N PHE A 79 33.41 19.41 2.91
CA PHE A 79 31.98 19.46 3.14
C PHE A 79 31.79 19.78 4.62
N ILE A 80 31.19 20.93 4.94
CA ILE A 80 31.06 21.45 6.30
C ILE A 80 30.56 20.33 7.19
N ALA A 81 31.45 19.76 8.00
CA ALA A 81 31.13 18.72 8.94
C ALA A 81 30.38 19.38 10.10
N ARG A 82 29.08 19.58 9.91
CA ARG A 82 28.13 19.74 11.02
C ARG A 82 28.45 18.62 12.02
N LYS A 83 28.42 18.87 13.33
CA LYS A 83 28.50 17.81 14.37
C LYS A 83 27.33 16.84 14.15
N GLY A 84 27.48 15.95 13.19
CA GLY A 84 26.62 14.81 12.93
C GLY A 84 26.83 13.79 14.04
N ALA A 85 25.90 12.84 14.14
CA ALA A 85 26.01 11.72 15.05
C ALA A 85 27.43 11.12 15.02
N SER A 86 27.98 10.77 16.19
CA SER A 86 29.32 10.17 16.27
C SER A 86 29.38 8.94 15.34
N THR A 87 30.52 8.71 14.70
CA THR A 87 30.71 7.56 13.81
C THR A 87 30.34 6.23 14.50
N GLY A 88 30.55 6.16 15.83
CA GLY A 88 30.11 5.04 16.66
C GLY A 88 28.59 4.91 16.77
N ALA A 89 27.84 6.01 16.90
CA ALA A 89 26.38 5.98 16.95
C ALA A 89 25.76 5.52 15.62
N ILE A 90 26.33 5.95 14.49
CA ILE A 90 25.87 5.52 13.15
C ILE A 90 26.19 4.03 12.93
N ALA A 91 27.39 3.58 13.29
CA ALA A 91 27.77 2.17 13.20
C ALA A 91 26.91 1.27 14.10
N ALA A 92 26.61 1.72 15.33
CA ALA A 92 25.71 1.03 16.24
C ALA A 92 24.29 0.95 15.66
N ALA A 93 23.79 2.01 15.03
CA ALA A 93 22.47 1.99 14.39
C ALA A 93 22.41 1.05 13.18
N LEU A 94 23.47 1.00 12.34
CA LEU A 94 23.55 0.13 11.17
C LEU A 94 23.45 -1.36 11.52
N ILE A 95 23.92 -1.76 12.70
CA ILE A 95 23.86 -3.15 13.18
C ILE A 95 22.64 -3.37 14.08
N GLY A 96 22.39 -2.45 15.00
CA GLY A 96 21.34 -2.56 16.00
C GLY A 96 19.95 -2.57 15.39
N LEU A 97 19.70 -1.77 14.33
CA LEU A 97 18.38 -1.68 13.73
C LEU A 97 17.96 -2.98 13.01
N PRO A 98 18.80 -3.62 12.16
CA PRO A 98 18.49 -4.95 11.62
C PRO A 98 18.30 -6.02 12.68
N VAL A 99 19.14 -6.05 13.72
CA VAL A 99 19.03 -7.04 14.81
C VAL A 99 17.72 -6.86 15.58
N ALA A 100 17.36 -5.62 15.92
CA ALA A 100 16.10 -5.30 16.57
C ALA A 100 14.90 -5.68 15.69
N ALA A 101 14.97 -5.43 14.37
CA ALA A 101 13.91 -5.82 13.44
C ALA A 101 13.73 -7.34 13.37
N ILE A 102 14.82 -8.12 13.34
CA ILE A 102 14.77 -9.58 13.37
C ILE A 102 14.19 -10.07 14.70
N ALA A 103 14.65 -9.53 15.84
CA ALA A 103 14.14 -9.91 17.15
C ALA A 103 12.63 -9.62 17.27
N LEU A 104 12.19 -8.43 16.84
CA LEU A 104 10.78 -8.06 16.82
C LEU A 104 9.99 -9.02 15.93
N TYR A 105 10.49 -9.32 14.74
CA TYR A 105 9.85 -10.28 13.83
C TYR A 105 9.74 -11.69 14.43
N MET A 106 10.72 -12.15 15.19
CA MET A 106 10.65 -13.45 15.86
C MET A 106 9.63 -13.46 17.03
N THR A 107 9.42 -12.32 17.69
CA THR A 107 8.46 -12.21 18.80
C THR A 107 7.01 -11.98 18.36
N VAL A 108 6.78 -11.18 17.33
CA VAL A 108 5.44 -10.75 16.88
C VAL A 108 5.03 -11.42 15.56
N GLY A 109 6.00 -11.82 14.74
CA GLY A 109 5.77 -12.42 13.44
C GLY A 109 5.47 -13.91 13.51
N HIS A 110 5.09 -14.46 12.35
CA HIS A 110 4.79 -15.88 12.18
C HIS A 110 5.79 -16.52 11.21
N PRO A 111 7.03 -16.83 11.66
CA PRO A 111 8.10 -17.33 10.80
C PRO A 111 7.78 -18.69 10.16
N GLY A 112 6.87 -19.45 10.77
CA GLY A 112 6.46 -20.77 10.31
C GLY A 112 5.33 -20.77 9.27
N LEU A 113 4.81 -19.60 8.86
CA LEU A 113 3.75 -19.59 7.84
C LEU A 113 4.26 -20.16 6.52
N PRO A 114 3.60 -21.20 5.97
CA PRO A 114 3.97 -21.73 4.68
C PRO A 114 3.75 -20.65 3.60
N ALA A 115 4.56 -20.70 2.55
CA ALA A 115 4.35 -19.85 1.39
C ALA A 115 2.94 -20.10 0.84
N GLN A 116 2.18 -19.03 0.60
CA GLN A 116 0.86 -19.12 -0.02
C GLN A 116 0.94 -18.74 -1.50
N PRO A 117 1.27 -19.69 -2.39
CA PRO A 117 1.32 -19.43 -3.83
C PRO A 117 -0.04 -18.96 -4.35
N LEU A 118 -0.02 -18.06 -5.34
CA LEU A 118 -1.24 -17.47 -5.91
C LEU A 118 -2.10 -18.51 -6.64
N ALA A 119 -1.48 -19.43 -7.38
CA ALA A 119 -2.19 -20.37 -8.24
C ALA A 119 -3.16 -21.30 -7.46
N PRO A 120 -2.76 -21.98 -6.36
CA PRO A 120 -3.71 -22.76 -5.55
C PRO A 120 -4.83 -21.92 -4.94
N ARG A 121 -4.56 -20.65 -4.63
CA ARG A 121 -5.57 -19.71 -4.10
C ARG A 121 -6.65 -19.40 -5.13
N LEU A 122 -6.25 -19.12 -6.38
CA LEU A 122 -7.19 -18.89 -7.47
C LEU A 122 -8.04 -20.14 -7.76
N VAL A 123 -7.44 -21.33 -7.71
CA VAL A 123 -8.18 -22.60 -7.89
C VAL A 123 -9.19 -22.82 -6.74
N ALA A 124 -8.84 -22.47 -5.50
CA ALA A 124 -9.77 -22.54 -4.38
C ALA A 124 -10.96 -21.58 -4.57
N LEU A 125 -10.70 -20.32 -4.95
CA LEU A 125 -11.75 -19.33 -5.23
C LEU A 125 -12.68 -19.79 -6.36
N GLN A 126 -12.12 -20.27 -7.47
CA GLN A 126 -12.90 -20.81 -8.58
C GLN A 126 -13.79 -22.00 -8.16
N LYS A 127 -13.29 -22.89 -7.30
CA LYS A 127 -14.09 -24.01 -6.77
C LYS A 127 -15.23 -23.54 -5.87
N GLU A 128 -15.00 -22.49 -5.08
CA GLU A 128 -16.05 -21.88 -4.25
C GLU A 128 -17.13 -21.24 -5.11
N ASP A 129 -16.75 -20.50 -6.16
CA ASP A 129 -17.69 -19.90 -7.11
C ASP A 129 -18.55 -20.97 -7.80
N HIS A 130 -17.94 -22.02 -8.34
CA HIS A 130 -18.68 -23.14 -8.95
C HIS A 130 -19.63 -23.85 -7.98
N ARG A 131 -19.24 -23.97 -6.70
CA ARG A 131 -20.11 -24.56 -5.68
C ARG A 131 -21.33 -23.67 -5.43
N ASN A 132 -21.13 -22.36 -5.40
CA ASN A 132 -22.19 -21.37 -5.20
C ASN A 132 -23.17 -21.34 -6.40
N ASP A 133 -22.68 -21.48 -7.62
CA ASP A 133 -23.49 -21.63 -8.85
C ASP A 133 -24.38 -22.88 -8.77
N ALA A 134 -23.78 -24.03 -8.44
CA ALA A 134 -24.52 -25.29 -8.32
C ALA A 134 -25.58 -25.29 -7.20
N LEU A 135 -25.49 -24.40 -6.21
CA LEU A 135 -26.51 -24.20 -5.19
C LEU A 135 -27.68 -23.34 -5.70
N ILE A 136 -27.39 -22.28 -6.46
CA ILE A 136 -28.44 -21.47 -7.10
C ILE A 136 -29.21 -22.29 -8.13
N ASP A 137 -28.52 -23.08 -8.95
CA ASP A 137 -29.19 -23.92 -9.95
C ASP A 137 -30.13 -24.93 -9.29
N ARG A 138 -29.69 -25.55 -8.18
CA ARG A 138 -30.54 -26.41 -7.37
C ARG A 138 -31.75 -25.67 -6.79
N LEU A 139 -31.56 -24.46 -6.28
CA LEU A 139 -32.67 -23.62 -5.81
C LEU A 139 -33.66 -23.37 -6.96
N ARG A 140 -33.18 -22.98 -8.13
CA ARG A 140 -34.01 -22.72 -9.31
C ARG A 140 -34.82 -23.95 -9.73
N ASP A 141 -34.19 -25.13 -9.72
CA ASP A 141 -34.87 -26.39 -10.05
C ASP A 141 -35.89 -26.80 -9.00
N GLN A 142 -35.59 -26.59 -7.71
CA GLN A 142 -36.54 -26.83 -6.62
C GLN A 142 -37.76 -25.93 -6.76
N LEU A 143 -37.59 -24.64 -7.07
CA LEU A 143 -38.72 -23.71 -7.26
C LEU A 143 -39.65 -24.14 -8.40
N ARG A 144 -39.12 -24.74 -9.47
CA ARG A 144 -39.93 -25.27 -10.58
C ARG A 144 -40.76 -26.49 -10.20
N GLN A 145 -40.37 -27.22 -9.16
CA GLN A 145 -41.06 -28.42 -8.69
C GLN A 145 -42.17 -28.09 -7.67
N ILE A 146 -42.12 -26.90 -7.08
CA ILE A 146 -43.15 -26.44 -6.13
C ILE A 146 -44.45 -26.15 -6.92
N PRO A 147 -45.61 -26.65 -6.47
CA PRO A 147 -46.88 -26.40 -7.14
C PRO A 147 -47.23 -24.91 -7.23
N PRO A 148 -47.88 -24.46 -8.33
CA PRO A 148 -48.33 -23.08 -8.44
C PRO A 148 -49.33 -22.75 -7.31
N GLY A 149 -49.17 -21.56 -6.72
CA GLY A 149 -50.00 -21.10 -5.60
C GLY A 149 -49.49 -21.52 -4.21
N ASP A 150 -48.39 -22.26 -4.12
CA ASP A 150 -47.74 -22.53 -2.83
C ASP A 150 -47.15 -21.23 -2.23
N PRO A 151 -47.47 -20.86 -0.97
CA PRO A 151 -46.97 -19.64 -0.34
C PRO A 151 -45.44 -19.53 -0.26
N SER A 152 -44.73 -20.67 -0.29
CA SER A 152 -43.26 -20.72 -0.25
C SER A 152 -42.61 -20.22 -1.54
N LEU A 153 -43.32 -20.22 -2.68
CA LEU A 153 -42.80 -19.74 -3.96
C LEU A 153 -42.35 -18.28 -3.87
N PHE A 154 -43.14 -17.42 -3.22
CA PHE A 154 -42.78 -16.01 -3.04
C PHE A 154 -41.40 -15.88 -2.37
N GLN A 155 -41.21 -16.53 -1.22
CA GLN A 155 -39.96 -16.44 -0.47
C GLN A 155 -38.79 -17.05 -1.24
N GLY A 156 -39.05 -18.15 -1.94
CA GLY A 156 -38.07 -18.82 -2.77
C GLY A 156 -37.55 -17.94 -3.92
N TYR A 157 -38.44 -17.28 -4.64
CA TYR A 157 -38.08 -16.35 -5.70
C TYR A 157 -37.39 -15.08 -5.17
N VAL A 158 -37.78 -14.58 -3.99
CA VAL A 158 -37.07 -13.46 -3.33
C VAL A 158 -35.62 -13.84 -3.04
N LEU A 159 -35.39 -15.03 -2.48
CA LEU A 159 -34.06 -15.53 -2.16
C LEU A 159 -33.23 -15.76 -3.44
N LEU A 160 -33.84 -16.32 -4.48
CA LEU A 160 -33.18 -16.50 -5.77
C LEU A 160 -32.72 -15.16 -6.34
N GLY A 161 -33.58 -14.14 -6.35
CA GLY A 161 -33.20 -12.83 -6.85
C GLY A 161 -32.10 -12.16 -6.03
N GLN A 162 -32.08 -12.35 -4.70
CA GLN A 162 -30.98 -11.86 -3.84
C GLN A 162 -29.66 -12.55 -4.17
N ALA A 163 -29.69 -13.86 -4.39
CA ALA A 163 -28.50 -14.64 -4.71
C ALA A 163 -27.90 -14.27 -6.08
N GLU A 164 -28.75 -13.99 -7.07
CA GLU A 164 -28.33 -13.53 -8.40
C GLU A 164 -27.80 -12.08 -8.36
N ALA A 165 -28.50 -11.18 -7.66
CA ALA A 165 -28.07 -9.79 -7.52
C ALA A 165 -26.71 -9.68 -6.81
N GLY A 166 -26.45 -10.56 -5.82
CA GLY A 166 -25.16 -10.62 -5.12
C GLY A 166 -23.97 -11.04 -5.99
N ARG A 167 -24.20 -11.48 -7.23
CA ARG A 167 -23.18 -11.84 -8.23
C ARG A 167 -23.25 -10.96 -9.48
N ASP A 168 -23.90 -9.80 -9.37
CA ASP A 168 -24.10 -8.86 -10.49
C ASP A 168 -24.92 -9.44 -11.67
N HIS A 169 -25.65 -10.55 -11.47
CA HIS A 169 -26.56 -11.12 -12.47
C HIS A 169 -27.92 -10.43 -12.44
N TYR A 170 -27.94 -9.13 -12.74
CA TYR A 170 -29.11 -8.28 -12.57
C TYR A 170 -30.33 -8.71 -13.40
N ALA A 171 -30.13 -9.22 -14.62
CA ALA A 171 -31.23 -9.72 -15.46
C ALA A 171 -31.95 -10.93 -14.82
N ALA A 172 -31.18 -11.88 -14.27
CA ALA A 172 -31.73 -13.04 -13.58
C ALA A 172 -32.39 -12.64 -12.25
N ALA A 173 -31.80 -11.69 -11.53
CA ALA A 173 -32.39 -11.13 -10.32
C ALA A 173 -33.74 -10.46 -10.57
N ALA A 174 -33.81 -9.61 -11.60
CA ALA A 174 -35.05 -8.94 -12.02
C ALA A 174 -36.13 -9.95 -12.41
N GLN A 175 -35.78 -11.01 -13.14
CA GLN A 175 -36.72 -12.08 -13.48
C GLN A 175 -37.22 -12.83 -12.26
N ALA A 176 -36.33 -13.22 -11.34
CA ALA A 176 -36.71 -13.93 -10.13
C ALA A 176 -37.64 -13.08 -9.25
N TRP A 177 -37.33 -11.81 -9.03
CA TRP A 177 -38.20 -10.92 -8.27
C TRP A 177 -39.53 -10.61 -8.98
N ARG A 178 -39.56 -10.57 -10.32
CA ARG A 178 -40.83 -10.53 -11.07
C ARG A 178 -41.69 -11.77 -10.81
N SER A 179 -41.10 -12.96 -10.86
CA SER A 179 -41.81 -14.19 -10.50
C SER A 179 -42.29 -14.18 -9.04
N ALA A 180 -41.56 -13.55 -8.12
CA ALA A 180 -42.02 -13.38 -6.74
C ALA A 180 -43.28 -12.49 -6.67
N ILE A 181 -43.26 -11.30 -7.28
CA ILE A 181 -44.39 -10.37 -7.21
C ILE A 181 -45.64 -10.86 -7.96
N GLU A 182 -45.49 -11.78 -8.92
CA GLU A 182 -46.60 -12.52 -9.53
C GLU A 182 -47.32 -13.44 -8.54
N GLN A 183 -46.60 -14.05 -7.59
CA GLN A 183 -47.22 -14.86 -6.53
C GLN A 183 -47.91 -13.98 -5.49
N ARG A 184 -47.23 -12.91 -5.09
CA ARG A 184 -47.73 -11.94 -4.11
C ARG A 184 -47.04 -10.60 -4.33
N PHE A 185 -47.82 -9.59 -4.66
CA PHE A 185 -47.26 -8.25 -4.83
C PHE A 185 -46.71 -7.72 -3.50
N ASP A 186 -45.46 -7.27 -3.53
CA ASP A 186 -44.78 -6.60 -2.42
C ASP A 186 -44.07 -5.36 -2.99
N PRO A 187 -44.33 -4.14 -2.47
CA PRO A 187 -43.81 -2.91 -3.05
C PRO A 187 -42.28 -2.82 -2.99
N GLU A 188 -41.65 -3.39 -1.96
CA GLU A 188 -40.20 -3.38 -1.83
C GLU A 188 -39.56 -4.35 -2.84
N VAL A 189 -40.12 -5.55 -3.00
CA VAL A 189 -39.65 -6.51 -4.02
C VAL A 189 -39.88 -5.98 -5.44
N ALA A 190 -41.01 -5.31 -5.69
CA ALA A 190 -41.29 -4.66 -6.97
C ALA A 190 -40.27 -3.55 -7.30
N ALA A 191 -39.91 -2.70 -6.32
CA ALA A 191 -38.87 -1.70 -6.48
C ALA A 191 -37.50 -2.33 -6.76
N ARG A 192 -37.14 -3.43 -6.07
CA ARG A 192 -35.91 -4.18 -6.32
C ARG A 192 -35.88 -4.82 -7.71
N ALA A 193 -37.00 -5.36 -8.18
CA ALA A 193 -37.12 -5.92 -9.53
C ALA A 193 -36.88 -4.85 -10.61
N ALA A 194 -37.47 -3.66 -10.44
CA ALA A 194 -37.27 -2.53 -11.34
C ALA A 194 -35.82 -2.00 -11.30
N GLU A 195 -35.20 -1.93 -10.11
CA GLU A 195 -33.80 -1.53 -9.96
C GLU A 195 -32.85 -2.52 -10.65
N ALA A 196 -33.05 -3.82 -10.44
CA ALA A 196 -32.25 -4.83 -11.14
C ALA A 196 -32.48 -4.80 -12.64
N GLN A 197 -33.69 -4.53 -13.14
CA GLN A 197 -33.94 -4.39 -14.57
C GLN A 197 -33.17 -3.20 -15.15
N MET A 198 -33.22 -2.05 -14.47
CA MET A 198 -32.43 -0.86 -14.87
C MET A 198 -30.93 -1.16 -14.88
N MET A 199 -30.40 -1.89 -13.88
CA MET A 199 -28.99 -2.29 -13.85
C MET A 199 -28.63 -3.27 -14.98
N ALA A 200 -29.54 -4.16 -15.36
CA ALA A 200 -29.36 -5.05 -16.49
C ALA A 200 -29.37 -4.30 -17.84
N ASP A 201 -30.08 -3.18 -17.91
CA ASP A 201 -30.20 -2.33 -19.09
C ASP A 201 -29.19 -1.16 -19.07
N ASP A 202 -28.02 -1.35 -18.43
CA ASP A 202 -26.92 -0.35 -18.33
C ASP A 202 -27.35 1.02 -17.78
N GLY A 203 -28.34 1.04 -16.87
CA GLY A 203 -28.87 2.26 -16.27
C GLY A 203 -30.06 2.88 -17.01
N HIS A 204 -30.47 2.31 -18.15
CA HIS A 204 -31.65 2.76 -18.88
C HIS A 204 -32.94 2.32 -18.18
N ILE A 205 -33.92 3.22 -18.12
CA ILE A 205 -35.24 2.93 -17.55
C ILE A 205 -36.23 2.80 -18.69
N SER A 206 -36.60 1.57 -19.01
CA SER A 206 -37.65 1.29 -19.99
C SER A 206 -39.04 1.73 -19.47
N PRO A 207 -40.03 1.92 -20.36
CA PRO A 207 -41.40 2.23 -19.94
C PRO A 207 -42.00 1.19 -18.98
N GLU A 208 -41.65 -0.09 -19.16
CA GLU A 208 -42.07 -1.19 -18.27
C GLU A 208 -41.44 -1.05 -16.88
N THR A 209 -40.15 -0.75 -16.81
CA THR A 209 -39.44 -0.50 -15.54
C THR A 209 -40.00 0.72 -14.81
N ALA A 210 -40.30 1.80 -15.54
CA ALA A 210 -40.94 2.99 -14.98
C ALA A 210 -42.34 2.70 -14.44
N ASP A 211 -43.16 1.91 -15.16
CA ASP A 211 -44.47 1.48 -14.67
C ASP A 211 -44.36 0.66 -13.38
N LEU A 212 -43.42 -0.28 -13.33
CA LEU A 212 -43.19 -1.10 -12.15
C LEU A 212 -42.77 -0.25 -10.93
N TYR A 213 -41.92 0.75 -11.13
CA TYR A 213 -41.58 1.71 -10.08
C TYR A 213 -42.79 2.52 -9.61
N ARG A 214 -43.65 3.00 -10.52
CA ARG A 214 -44.89 3.73 -10.14
C ARG A 214 -45.82 2.84 -9.32
N ARG A 215 -46.05 1.61 -9.76
CA ARG A 215 -46.85 0.62 -9.01
C ARG A 215 -46.28 0.31 -7.63
N ALA A 216 -44.94 0.21 -7.52
CA ALA A 216 -44.27 0.04 -6.24
C ALA A 216 -44.49 1.25 -5.32
N LEU A 217 -44.37 2.48 -5.85
CA LEU A 217 -44.62 3.71 -5.11
C LEU A 217 -46.07 3.83 -4.65
N ASP A 218 -47.04 3.44 -5.46
CA ASP A 218 -48.47 3.56 -5.12
C ASP A 218 -48.84 2.64 -3.94
N ALA A 219 -48.21 1.47 -3.85
CA ALA A 219 -48.44 0.50 -2.78
C ALA A 219 -47.52 0.68 -1.55
N ALA A 220 -46.49 1.53 -1.63
CA ALA A 220 -45.51 1.68 -0.58
C ALA A 220 -45.95 2.62 0.56
N PRO A 221 -45.53 2.34 1.80
CA PRO A 221 -45.66 3.29 2.91
C PRO A 221 -45.00 4.63 2.60
N ALA A 222 -45.57 5.73 3.12
CA ALA A 222 -45.03 7.08 2.91
C ALA A 222 -43.60 7.26 3.43
N ASN A 223 -43.20 6.47 4.43
CA ASN A 223 -41.87 6.50 5.06
C ASN A 223 -40.90 5.44 4.50
N ALA A 224 -41.22 4.78 3.39
CA ALA A 224 -40.32 3.81 2.78
C ALA A 224 -38.99 4.49 2.38
N PRO A 225 -37.82 4.00 2.84
CA PRO A 225 -36.54 4.69 2.66
C PRO A 225 -36.11 4.82 1.20
N TRP A 226 -36.56 3.91 0.34
CA TRP A 226 -36.26 3.87 -1.10
C TRP A 226 -37.17 4.78 -1.95
N ARG A 227 -38.25 5.34 -1.36
CA ARG A 227 -39.29 6.08 -2.10
C ARG A 227 -38.74 7.29 -2.84
N MET A 228 -37.90 8.09 -2.17
CA MET A 228 -37.30 9.30 -2.75
C MET A 228 -36.37 8.97 -3.92
N THR A 229 -35.56 7.92 -3.79
CA THR A 229 -34.64 7.48 -4.85
C THR A 229 -35.40 7.04 -6.09
N VAL A 230 -36.46 6.24 -5.92
CA VAL A 230 -37.28 5.79 -7.04
C VAL A 230 -37.98 6.95 -7.75
N GLN A 231 -38.51 7.94 -7.01
CA GLN A 231 -39.10 9.14 -7.59
C GLN A 231 -38.11 9.95 -8.43
N GLN A 232 -36.87 10.12 -7.94
CA GLN A 232 -35.81 10.80 -8.68
C GLN A 232 -35.44 10.07 -9.98
N ARG A 233 -35.36 8.73 -9.93
CA ARG A 233 -35.07 7.90 -11.11
C ARG A 233 -36.14 8.02 -12.19
N ILE A 234 -37.42 7.94 -11.82
CA ILE A 234 -38.53 8.13 -12.77
C ILE A 234 -38.44 9.51 -13.43
N ALA A 235 -38.25 10.58 -12.64
CA ALA A 235 -38.15 11.93 -13.16
C ALA A 235 -36.97 12.10 -14.13
N GLN A 236 -35.83 11.47 -13.86
CA GLN A 236 -34.68 11.47 -14.77
C GLN A 236 -34.98 10.75 -16.09
N SER A 237 -35.70 9.63 -16.04
CA SER A 237 -36.06 8.86 -17.24
C SER A 237 -37.03 9.59 -18.17
N GLU A 238 -37.89 10.46 -17.64
CA GLU A 238 -38.86 11.24 -18.43
C GLU A 238 -38.21 12.40 -19.21
N HIS A 239 -36.93 12.70 -18.93
CA HIS A 239 -36.16 13.74 -19.59
C HIS A 239 -35.11 13.21 -20.60
N GLN A 240 -34.98 11.89 -20.74
CA GLN A 240 -34.11 11.22 -21.72
C GLN A 240 -34.88 10.86 -22.99
#